data_AF-A0A947HJH6-F1
#
_entry.id   AF-A0A947HJH6-F1
#
_cell.length_a   1.000
_cell.length_b   1.000
_cell.length_c   1.000
_cell.angle_alpha   90.00
_cell.angle_beta   90.00
_cell.angle_gamma   90.00
#
_symmetry.space_group_name_H-M   'P 1'
#
loop_
_entity.id
_entity.type
_entity.pdbx_description
1 polymer ?
#
loop_
_entity_poly.entity_id
_entity_poly.type
_entity_poly.pdbx_seq_one_letter_code
_entity_poly.pdbx_strand_id
1 'polypeptide(L)'
;TRGTFQKYYTHEELRDYVAAVVGREPVSVSPGLYFVFRDDQSEQAFLEQRQGQRYRAEPLPPKAAREPSETRVRPRREPAGERAPRAPKPSKWALHADLLETFWRACLRAGRIPTTEEFPAEAELREHLGVPKRVLSHLIEERGEAPLREGRRRRREDLLVFLALNLFERRKSFFSLSPATQTDIREHWGSYAAATEEARSVLFGVANVSLIKSACEEAASHELGLYLPGESLTLDTRLANELPAVLRVYIGCAGKLYGEVESADLVKIHVGTGKLSVMSYDDYEGREIPDLIERVKIDLRKQHVSYYQYGDLHAPQPLYFKSRYMNATLDGYEVQEGFDDDLLTLPNLDFSGYGPPRSVVDAALEKRRLERGDDDAALRTPVGVSSMPEGD
;
A
#
# COMPACT_ATOMS: atom_id res chain seq x y z
N THR A 1 -33.90 -21.85 -29.81
CA THR A 1 -33.19 -21.51 -28.55
C THR A 1 -33.88 -20.32 -27.93
N ARG A 2 -34.45 -20.48 -26.73
CA ARG A 2 -35.17 -19.40 -26.01
C ARG A 2 -34.16 -18.30 -25.68
N GLY A 3 -34.21 -17.20 -26.44
CA GLY A 3 -33.32 -16.06 -26.30
C GLY A 3 -33.66 -15.25 -25.06
N THR A 4 -33.02 -15.56 -23.94
CA THR A 4 -32.82 -14.57 -22.88
C THR A 4 -31.83 -13.54 -23.41
N PHE A 5 -32.29 -12.30 -23.56
CA PHE A 5 -31.45 -11.16 -23.95
C PHE A 5 -30.48 -10.86 -22.79
N GLN A 6 -29.35 -11.59 -22.74
CA GLN A 6 -28.28 -11.28 -21.80
C GLN A 6 -27.51 -10.09 -22.36
N LYS A 7 -27.76 -8.90 -21.81
CA LYS A 7 -26.89 -7.74 -22.06
C LYS A 7 -25.65 -7.89 -21.18
N TYR A 8 -24.48 -7.97 -21.80
CA TYR A 8 -23.21 -7.78 -21.10
C TYR A 8 -22.97 -6.29 -20.92
N TYR A 9 -22.74 -5.87 -19.68
CA TYR A 9 -22.43 -4.49 -19.34
C TYR A 9 -20.92 -4.32 -19.29
N THR A 10 -20.40 -3.25 -19.88
CA THR A 10 -19.06 -2.78 -19.50
C THR A 10 -19.08 -2.30 -18.05
N HIS A 11 -17.89 -2.13 -17.46
CA HIS A 11 -17.76 -1.55 -16.11
C HIS A 11 -18.53 -0.22 -16.01
N GLU A 12 -18.26 0.71 -16.92
CA GLU A 12 -18.94 2.01 -16.97
C GLU A 12 -20.45 1.90 -17.18
N GLU A 13 -20.92 1.03 -18.09
CA GLU A 13 -22.35 0.84 -18.28
C GLU A 13 -23.05 0.29 -17.03
N LEU A 14 -22.40 -0.60 -16.28
CA LEU A 14 -22.94 -1.13 -15.04
C LEU A 14 -23.01 -0.05 -13.96
N ARG A 15 -21.95 0.78 -13.83
CA ARG A 15 -21.93 1.95 -12.93
C ARG A 15 -23.13 2.85 -13.20
N ASP A 16 -23.30 3.25 -14.45
CA ASP A 16 -24.32 4.22 -14.85
C ASP A 16 -25.73 3.64 -14.67
N TYR A 17 -25.91 2.34 -14.94
CA TYR A 17 -27.16 1.64 -14.68
C TYR A 17 -27.49 1.62 -13.18
N VAL A 18 -26.55 1.24 -12.32
CA VAL A 18 -26.74 1.22 -10.86
C VAL A 18 -27.05 2.63 -10.34
N ALA A 19 -26.31 3.64 -10.82
CA ALA A 19 -26.52 5.03 -10.44
C ALA A 19 -27.92 5.54 -10.83
N ALA A 20 -28.40 5.19 -12.03
CA ALA A 20 -29.71 5.57 -12.51
C ALA A 20 -30.84 4.91 -11.70
N VAL A 21 -30.68 3.65 -11.30
CA VAL A 21 -31.70 2.90 -10.55
C VAL A 21 -31.75 3.32 -9.07
N VAL A 22 -30.60 3.49 -8.42
CA VAL A 22 -30.53 3.80 -6.99
C VAL A 22 -30.56 5.30 -6.70
N GLY A 23 -30.26 6.14 -7.70
CA GLY A 23 -30.23 7.60 -7.57
C GLY A 23 -29.00 8.14 -6.81
N ARG A 24 -27.97 7.29 -6.62
CA ARG A 24 -26.72 7.60 -5.91
C ARG A 24 -25.52 7.11 -6.72
N GLU A 25 -24.39 7.79 -6.61
CA GLU A 25 -23.16 7.40 -7.30
C GLU A 25 -22.55 6.15 -6.62
N PRO A 26 -22.51 4.98 -7.29
CA PRO A 26 -21.89 3.80 -6.72
C PRO A 26 -20.38 4.01 -6.52
N VAL A 27 -19.79 3.25 -5.58
CA VAL A 27 -18.35 3.20 -5.35
C VAL A 27 -17.80 1.94 -5.99
N SER A 28 -16.86 2.10 -6.93
CA SER A 28 -16.20 0.95 -7.55
C SER A 28 -15.15 0.34 -6.63
N VAL A 29 -15.23 -0.98 -6.44
CA VAL A 29 -14.31 -1.76 -5.57
C VAL A 29 -13.55 -2.86 -6.30
N SER A 30 -13.99 -3.26 -7.49
CA SER A 30 -13.23 -4.10 -8.41
C SER A 30 -13.90 -4.06 -9.78
N PRO A 31 -13.27 -4.58 -10.85
CA PRO A 31 -13.92 -4.69 -12.15
C PRO A 31 -15.26 -5.45 -12.05
N GLY A 32 -16.36 -4.71 -12.19
CA GLY A 32 -17.72 -5.27 -12.20
C GLY A 32 -18.40 -5.32 -10.83
N LEU A 33 -17.74 -4.87 -9.76
CA LEU A 33 -18.29 -4.83 -8.41
C LEU A 33 -18.42 -3.38 -7.91
N TYR A 34 -19.63 -3.06 -7.42
CA TYR A 34 -19.96 -1.75 -6.89
C TYR A 34 -20.57 -1.85 -5.50
N PHE A 35 -20.17 -0.95 -4.61
CA PHE A 35 -20.87 -0.69 -3.36
C PHE A 35 -21.81 0.50 -3.51
N VAL A 36 -22.97 0.41 -2.88
CA VAL A 36 -23.91 1.53 -2.77
C VAL A 36 -24.23 1.72 -1.29
N PHE A 37 -23.93 2.91 -0.79
CA PHE A 37 -24.11 3.24 0.62
C PHE A 37 -25.50 3.83 0.83
N ARG A 38 -26.11 3.45 1.96
CA ARG A 38 -27.43 3.95 2.34
C ARG A 38 -27.39 5.43 2.74
N ASP A 39 -26.34 5.83 3.44
CA ASP A 39 -26.12 7.18 3.96
C ASP A 39 -24.77 7.75 3.50
N ASP A 40 -24.68 9.07 3.49
CA ASP A 40 -23.54 9.79 2.96
C ASP A 40 -22.30 9.70 3.88
N GLN A 41 -22.50 9.55 5.20
CA GLN A 41 -21.38 9.49 6.14
C GLN A 41 -20.62 8.16 6.01
N SER A 42 -21.33 7.04 5.88
CA SER A 42 -20.74 5.73 5.64
C SER A 42 -19.97 5.69 4.31
N GLU A 43 -20.50 6.33 3.26
CA GLU A 43 -19.81 6.46 1.98
C GLU A 43 -18.49 7.22 2.11
N GLN A 44 -18.52 8.39 2.76
CA GLN A 44 -17.34 9.23 2.94
C GLN A 44 -16.30 8.57 3.86
N ALA A 45 -16.73 7.91 4.94
CA ALA A 45 -15.85 7.16 5.82
C ALA A 45 -15.14 6.02 5.07
N PHE A 46 -15.86 5.28 4.21
CA PHE A 46 -15.28 4.23 3.38
C PHE A 46 -14.24 4.80 2.40
N LEU A 47 -14.57 5.87 1.68
CA LEU A 47 -13.69 6.49 0.70
C LEU A 47 -12.43 7.08 1.34
N GLU A 48 -12.55 7.66 2.53
CA GLU A 48 -11.41 8.18 3.29
C GLU A 48 -10.50 7.04 3.76
N GLN A 49 -11.08 6.00 4.37
CA GLN A 49 -10.33 4.84 4.87
C GLN A 49 -9.59 4.09 3.74
N ARG A 50 -10.12 4.15 2.52
CA ARG A 50 -9.47 3.60 1.33
C ARG A 50 -8.18 4.34 0.98
N GLN A 51 -8.13 5.66 1.18
CA GLN A 51 -6.91 6.44 0.97
C GLN A 51 -5.95 6.36 2.16
N GLY A 52 -6.34 5.78 3.29
CA GLY A 52 -5.40 5.60 4.40
C GLY A 52 -4.25 4.67 3.98
N GLN A 53 -3.00 5.06 4.23
CA GLN A 53 -1.86 4.15 4.15
C GLN A 53 -2.02 3.03 5.19
N ARG A 54 -2.70 1.93 4.80
CA ARG A 54 -2.88 0.74 5.65
C ARG A 54 -1.58 -0.02 5.86
N TYR A 55 -0.67 0.09 4.87
CA TYR A 55 0.61 -0.59 4.87
C TYR A 55 1.71 0.36 5.32
N ARG A 56 1.90 0.42 6.63
CA ARG A 56 3.23 0.56 7.19
C ARG A 56 3.19 -0.27 8.46
N ALA A 57 3.73 -1.49 8.39
CA ALA A 57 4.32 -2.07 9.59
C ALA A 57 5.24 -0.97 10.14
N GLU A 58 5.02 -0.56 11.40
CA GLU A 58 5.85 0.45 12.02
C GLU A 58 7.31 0.14 11.70
N PRO A 59 8.14 1.14 11.35
CA PRO A 59 9.57 0.92 11.34
C PRO A 59 9.92 0.31 12.70
N LEU A 60 10.37 -0.94 12.71
CA LEU A 60 10.97 -1.52 13.90
C LEU A 60 11.97 -0.48 14.39
N PRO A 61 11.98 -0.14 15.69
CA PRO A 61 12.96 0.79 16.21
C PRO A 61 14.34 0.34 15.72
N PRO A 62 15.21 1.26 15.26
CA PRO A 62 16.54 0.88 14.79
C PRO A 62 17.13 -0.05 15.84
N LYS A 63 17.49 -1.28 15.44
CA LYS A 63 18.12 -2.25 16.34
C LYS A 63 19.22 -1.47 17.04
N ALA A 64 19.05 -1.23 18.34
CA ALA A 64 20.05 -0.55 19.14
C ALA A 64 21.36 -1.25 18.81
N ALA A 65 22.35 -0.49 18.34
CA ALA A 65 23.67 -1.01 18.06
C ALA A 65 24.06 -1.86 19.27
N ARG A 66 24.29 -3.17 19.05
CA ARG A 66 24.75 -4.06 20.11
C ARG A 66 25.95 -3.37 20.74
N GLU A 67 25.78 -2.85 21.95
CA GLU A 67 26.91 -2.33 22.70
C GLU A 67 27.96 -3.45 22.74
N PRO A 68 29.23 -3.15 22.44
CA PRO A 68 30.28 -4.15 22.50
C PRO A 68 30.23 -4.78 23.89
N SER A 69 29.98 -6.09 23.93
CA SER A 69 29.93 -6.87 25.16
C SER A 69 31.18 -6.58 25.99
N GLU A 70 31.00 -5.82 27.07
CA GLU A 70 32.07 -5.49 27.99
C GLU A 70 32.70 -6.79 28.49
N THR A 71 34.01 -6.90 28.26
CA THR A 71 34.87 -7.92 28.83
C THR A 71 34.54 -8.13 30.30
N ARG A 72 34.14 -9.36 30.64
CA ARG A 72 33.83 -9.84 31.99
C ARG A 72 35.04 -9.64 32.91
N VAL A 73 35.14 -8.48 33.55
CA VAL A 73 36.08 -8.24 34.65
C VAL A 73 35.51 -8.89 35.91
N ARG A 74 36.33 -9.74 36.56
CA ARG A 74 35.96 -10.43 37.81
C ARG A 74 35.74 -9.41 38.94
N PRO A 75 34.76 -9.62 39.83
CA PRO A 75 34.48 -8.64 40.88
C PRO A 75 35.61 -8.61 41.92
N ARG A 76 36.21 -7.43 42.11
CA ARG A 76 37.06 -7.12 43.26
C ARG A 76 36.14 -6.90 44.47
N ARG A 77 36.38 -7.61 45.57
CA ARG A 77 35.64 -7.43 46.83
C ARG A 77 35.83 -6.00 47.34
N GLU A 78 34.75 -5.24 47.41
CA GLU A 78 34.70 -3.97 48.13
C GLU A 78 34.40 -4.21 49.62
N PRO A 79 35.00 -3.41 50.53
CA PRO A 79 34.73 -3.49 51.96
C PRO A 79 33.31 -3.00 52.29
N ALA A 80 32.69 -3.66 53.26
CA ALA A 80 31.35 -3.37 53.74
C ALA A 80 31.24 -1.96 54.34
N GLY A 81 30.32 -1.14 53.82
CA GLY A 81 30.11 0.19 54.39
C GLY A 81 29.18 1.17 53.70
N GLU A 82 28.38 0.83 52.69
CA GLU A 82 27.37 1.76 52.15
C GLU A 82 26.03 1.07 51.89
N ARG A 83 24.94 1.66 52.41
CA ARG A 83 23.57 1.16 52.19
C ARG A 83 23.29 1.17 50.70
N ALA A 84 22.94 0.02 50.14
CA ALA A 84 22.44 -0.09 48.77
C ALA A 84 21.32 0.94 48.54
N PRO A 85 21.40 1.81 47.51
CA PRO A 85 20.35 2.75 47.21
C PRO A 85 19.05 1.96 46.96
N ARG A 86 17.97 2.34 47.66
CA ARG A 86 16.64 1.78 47.39
C ARG A 86 16.34 1.97 45.90
N ALA A 87 15.97 0.89 45.21
CA ALA A 87 15.54 0.96 43.82
C ALA A 87 14.50 2.10 43.68
N PRO A 88 14.68 3.04 42.73
CA PRO A 88 13.75 4.14 42.56
C PRO A 88 12.36 3.58 42.28
N LYS A 89 11.34 4.15 42.95
CA LYS A 89 9.95 3.80 42.63
C LYS A 89 9.74 4.06 41.13
N PRO A 90 9.12 3.12 40.38
CA PRO A 90 8.87 3.33 38.97
C PRO A 90 8.05 4.62 38.80
N SER A 91 8.44 5.45 37.83
CA SER A 91 7.70 6.66 37.52
C SER A 91 6.28 6.28 37.09
N LYS A 92 5.32 7.21 37.23
CA LYS A 92 3.97 6.98 36.70
C LYS A 92 3.98 6.62 35.20
N TRP A 93 4.97 7.11 34.45
CA TRP A 93 5.15 6.79 33.04
C TRP A 93 5.52 5.31 32.84
N ALA A 94 6.46 4.80 33.63
CA ALA A 94 6.86 3.39 33.60
C ALA A 94 5.73 2.45 34.05
N LEU A 95 4.86 2.89 34.97
CA LEU A 95 3.71 2.11 35.45
C LEU A 95 2.60 1.96 34.39
N HIS A 96 2.51 2.86 33.42
CA HIS A 96 1.46 2.86 32.38
C HIS A 96 2.06 2.87 30.97
N ALA A 97 3.13 2.10 30.76
CA ALA A 97 3.87 2.06 29.49
C ALA A 97 2.99 1.64 28.30
N ASP A 98 2.10 0.65 28.47
CA ASP A 98 1.21 0.18 27.41
C ASP A 98 0.18 1.24 26.99
N LEU A 99 -0.33 2.01 27.96
CA LEU A 99 -1.26 3.11 27.71
C LEU A 99 -0.56 4.27 26.98
N LEU A 100 0.68 4.58 27.36
CA LEU A 100 1.54 5.54 26.65
C LEU A 100 1.80 5.10 25.22
N GLU A 101 2.11 3.82 25.02
CA GLU A 101 2.39 3.26 23.70
C GLU A 101 1.15 3.31 22.80
N THR A 102 -0.01 2.93 23.34
CA THR A 102 -1.29 2.99 22.60
C THR A 102 -1.66 4.43 22.26
N PHE A 103 -1.48 5.38 23.19
CA PHE A 103 -1.70 6.80 22.94
C PHE A 103 -0.74 7.38 21.91
N TRP A 104 0.55 7.01 21.97
CA TRP A 104 1.55 7.41 21.00
C TRP A 104 1.21 6.93 19.60
N ARG A 105 0.87 5.64 19.43
CA ARG A 105 0.41 5.08 18.15
C ARG A 105 -0.81 5.80 17.61
N ALA A 106 -1.77 6.12 18.47
CA ALA A 106 -2.95 6.90 18.07
C ALA A 106 -2.56 8.31 17.60
N CYS A 107 -1.59 8.96 18.25
CA CYS A 107 -1.06 10.25 17.82
C CYS A 107 -0.32 10.16 16.49
N LEU A 108 0.50 9.13 16.27
CA LEU A 108 1.22 8.92 15.02
C LEU A 108 0.28 8.66 13.84
N ARG A 109 -0.79 7.90 14.06
CA ARG A 109 -1.81 7.62 13.05
C ARG A 109 -2.64 8.86 12.69
N ALA A 110 -3.03 9.66 13.69
CA ALA A 110 -3.77 10.89 13.46
C ALA A 110 -2.86 12.06 13.00
N GLY A 111 -1.57 12.01 13.30
CA GLY A 111 -0.64 13.14 13.10
C GLY A 111 -0.89 14.32 14.05
N ARG A 112 -1.73 14.12 15.06
CA ARG A 112 -2.19 15.09 16.07
C ARG A 112 -2.62 14.36 17.34
N ILE A 113 -3.12 15.08 18.34
CA ILE A 113 -3.77 14.45 19.49
C ILE A 113 -5.07 13.78 18.98
N PRO A 114 -5.29 12.49 19.26
CA PRO A 114 -6.50 11.79 18.85
C PRO A 114 -7.73 12.37 19.56
N THR A 115 -8.86 12.35 18.86
CA THR A 115 -10.18 12.61 19.45
C THR A 115 -10.57 11.47 20.39
N THR A 116 -11.60 11.69 21.20
CA THR A 116 -12.14 10.67 22.12
C THR A 116 -12.64 9.42 21.38
N GLU A 117 -13.10 9.55 20.13
CA GLU A 117 -13.49 8.41 19.29
C GLU A 117 -12.28 7.62 18.79
N GLU A 118 -11.19 8.31 18.44
CA GLU A 118 -9.94 7.69 17.94
C GLU A 118 -9.10 7.06 19.06
N PHE A 119 -9.31 7.49 20.31
CA PHE A 119 -8.65 6.95 21.49
C PHE A 119 -9.63 6.80 22.67
N PRO A 120 -10.38 5.67 22.72
CA PRO A 120 -11.38 5.42 23.76
C PRO A 120 -10.83 5.41 25.20
N ALA A 121 -9.54 5.13 25.37
CA ALA A 121 -8.85 5.14 26.68
C ALA A 121 -8.44 6.55 27.16
N GLU A 122 -9.01 7.63 26.60
CA GLU A 122 -8.69 9.01 27.00
C GLU A 122 -8.97 9.27 28.49
N ALA A 123 -10.04 8.71 29.04
CA ALA A 123 -10.40 8.87 30.45
C ALA A 123 -9.33 8.26 31.38
N GLU A 124 -8.90 7.03 31.08
CA GLU A 124 -7.84 6.33 31.80
C GLU A 124 -6.49 7.08 31.70
N LEU A 125 -6.16 7.61 30.52
CA LEU A 125 -4.97 8.44 30.29
C LEU A 125 -4.98 9.67 31.19
N ARG A 126 -6.14 10.35 31.29
CA ARG A 126 -6.30 11.54 32.13
C ARG A 126 -6.18 11.23 33.61
N GLU A 127 -6.70 10.10 34.06
CA GLU A 127 -6.63 9.65 35.44
C GLU A 127 -5.19 9.36 35.88
N HIS A 128 -4.45 8.60 35.09
CA HIS A 128 -3.14 8.08 35.50
C HIS A 128 -1.96 8.93 35.07
N LEU A 129 -2.03 9.57 33.90
CA LEU A 129 -0.89 10.25 33.27
C LEU A 129 -1.11 11.76 33.16
N GLY A 130 -2.35 12.20 32.96
CA GLY A 130 -2.77 13.60 32.96
C GLY A 130 -3.33 14.06 31.61
N VAL A 131 -3.37 15.38 31.40
CA VAL A 131 -3.97 15.97 30.20
C VAL A 131 -3.23 15.51 28.92
N PRO A 132 -3.93 15.06 27.86
CA PRO A 132 -3.31 14.51 26.64
C PRO A 132 -2.19 15.37 26.04
N LYS A 133 -2.36 16.69 26.04
CA LYS A 133 -1.33 17.64 25.56
C LYS A 133 0.00 17.51 26.32
N ARG A 134 -0.05 17.35 27.65
CA ARG A 134 1.17 17.18 28.47
C ARG A 134 1.80 15.81 28.27
N VAL A 135 0.97 14.78 28.12
CA VAL A 135 1.45 13.42 27.81
C VAL A 135 2.16 13.40 26.47
N LEU A 136 1.59 14.04 25.44
CA LEU A 136 2.22 14.15 24.13
C LEU A 136 3.53 14.95 24.19
N SER A 137 3.57 16.08 24.92
CA SER A 137 4.83 16.82 25.12
C SER A 137 5.93 15.95 25.73
N HIS A 138 5.60 15.16 26.76
CA HIS A 138 6.54 14.21 27.36
C HIS A 138 7.03 13.16 26.35
N LEU A 139 6.13 12.58 25.56
CA LEU A 139 6.47 11.60 24.52
C LEU A 139 7.33 12.21 23.41
N ILE A 140 7.12 13.47 23.03
CA ILE A 140 7.96 14.18 22.05
C ILE A 140 9.35 14.42 22.62
N GLU A 141 9.47 14.79 23.90
CA GLU A 141 10.76 14.95 24.57
C GLU A 141 11.54 13.63 24.64
N GLU A 142 10.85 12.52 24.89
CA GLU A 142 11.45 11.18 25.00
C GLU A 142 11.79 10.55 23.63
N ARG A 143 10.87 10.64 22.66
CA ARG A 143 10.90 9.87 21.40
C ARG A 143 11.21 10.72 20.17
N GLY A 144 11.24 12.04 20.33
CA GLY A 144 11.45 13.00 19.25
C GLY A 144 10.15 13.35 18.48
N GLU A 145 10.17 14.53 17.85
CA GLU A 145 9.01 15.05 17.10
C GLU A 145 8.90 14.46 15.69
N ALA A 146 10.00 13.94 15.12
CA ALA A 146 10.05 13.51 13.72
C ALA A 146 8.97 12.48 13.34
N PRO A 147 8.69 11.42 14.12
CA PRO A 147 7.64 10.46 13.81
C PRO A 147 6.25 11.10 13.76
N LEU A 148 5.95 12.02 14.68
CA LEU A 148 4.67 12.73 14.72
C LEU A 148 4.51 13.66 13.52
N ARG A 149 5.57 14.38 13.15
CA ARG A 149 5.58 15.25 11.97
C ARG A 149 5.33 14.45 10.69
N GLU A 150 5.92 13.27 10.60
CA GLU A 150 5.72 12.36 9.47
C GLU A 150 4.29 11.78 9.45
N GLY A 151 3.72 11.44 10.61
CA GLY A 151 2.30 11.10 10.73
C GLY A 151 1.38 12.22 10.25
N ARG A 152 1.68 13.47 10.65
CA ARG A 152 0.95 14.66 10.22
C ARG A 152 1.03 14.90 8.71
N ARG A 153 2.21 14.69 8.11
CA ARG A 153 2.40 14.78 6.65
C ARG A 153 1.56 13.74 5.92
N ARG A 154 1.66 12.46 6.34
CA ARG A 154 0.88 11.35 5.76
C ARG A 154 -0.63 11.58 5.85
N ARG A 155 -1.13 11.96 7.02
CA ARG A 155 -2.57 12.24 7.21
C ARG A 155 -3.06 13.36 6.29
N ARG A 156 -2.26 14.41 6.14
CA ARG A 156 -2.57 15.52 5.21
C ARG A 156 -2.62 15.05 3.76
N GLU A 157 -1.68 14.21 3.34
CA GLU A 157 -1.63 13.67 1.98
C GLU A 157 -2.82 12.73 1.70
N ASP A 158 -3.16 11.84 2.62
CA ASP A 158 -4.34 10.96 2.50
C ASP A 158 -5.62 11.78 2.30
N LEU A 159 -5.78 12.84 3.09
CA LEU A 159 -6.91 13.77 2.97
C LEU A 159 -6.91 14.54 1.66
N LEU A 160 -5.74 14.95 1.14
CA LEU A 160 -5.65 15.59 -0.17
C LEU A 160 -6.11 14.67 -1.28
N VAL A 161 -5.66 13.42 -1.28
CA VAL A 161 -6.06 12.42 -2.27
C VAL A 161 -7.56 12.16 -2.17
N PHE A 162 -8.07 11.95 -0.96
CA PHE A 162 -9.50 11.76 -0.69
C PHE A 162 -10.35 12.93 -1.21
N LEU A 163 -9.97 14.17 -0.90
CA LEU A 163 -10.69 15.36 -1.35
C LEU A 163 -10.61 15.52 -2.87
N ALA A 164 -9.44 15.28 -3.47
CA ALA A 164 -9.22 15.40 -4.91
C ALA A 164 -10.07 14.39 -5.69
N LEU A 165 -10.13 13.14 -5.24
CA LEU A 165 -10.94 12.10 -5.88
C LEU A 165 -12.45 12.35 -5.71
N ASN A 166 -12.88 12.85 -4.55
CA ASN A 166 -14.28 13.29 -4.39
C ASN A 166 -14.65 14.42 -5.37
N LEU A 167 -13.76 15.40 -5.57
CA LEU A 167 -13.96 16.47 -6.57
C LEU A 167 -14.04 15.91 -7.99
N PHE A 168 -13.15 14.98 -8.33
CA PHE A 168 -13.12 14.32 -9.64
C PHE A 168 -14.41 13.52 -9.91
N GLU A 169 -14.93 12.82 -8.90
CA GLU A 169 -16.15 12.03 -9.00
C GLU A 169 -17.43 12.86 -8.87
N ARG A 170 -17.33 14.13 -8.43
CA ARG A 170 -18.45 15.05 -8.23
C ARG A 170 -19.50 14.48 -7.27
N ARG A 171 -19.05 13.80 -6.20
CA ARG A 171 -19.95 13.14 -5.24
C ARG A 171 -20.81 14.15 -4.49
N LYS A 172 -22.11 13.83 -4.36
CA LYS A 172 -23.07 14.64 -3.58
C LYS A 172 -22.76 14.60 -2.08
N SER A 173 -22.22 13.47 -1.62
CA SER A 173 -21.86 13.18 -0.22
C SER A 173 -20.60 13.92 0.25
N PHE A 174 -19.93 14.70 -0.61
CA PHE A 174 -18.63 15.35 -0.33
C PHE A 174 -18.58 16.18 0.96
N PHE A 175 -19.72 16.76 1.37
CA PHE A 175 -19.81 17.59 2.58
C PHE A 175 -20.20 16.79 3.83
N SER A 176 -20.56 15.52 3.70
CA SER A 176 -21.02 14.63 4.78
C SER A 176 -19.82 13.96 5.48
N LEU A 177 -18.86 14.77 5.90
CA LEU A 177 -17.60 14.31 6.48
C LEU A 177 -17.74 13.96 7.96
N SER A 178 -16.96 12.98 8.42
CA SER A 178 -16.92 12.60 9.83
C SER A 178 -16.38 13.76 10.70
N PRO A 179 -16.72 13.82 12.01
CA PRO A 179 -16.15 14.82 12.91
C PRO A 179 -14.63 14.80 12.99
N ALA A 180 -14.00 13.62 12.87
CA ALA A 180 -12.55 13.46 12.80
C ALA A 180 -11.98 14.13 11.54
N THR A 181 -12.54 13.84 10.37
CA THR A 181 -12.13 14.44 9.08
C THR A 181 -12.28 15.96 9.09
N GLN A 182 -13.40 16.47 9.64
CA GLN A 182 -13.62 17.92 9.77
C GLN A 182 -12.57 18.58 10.67
N THR A 183 -12.15 17.89 11.73
CA THR A 183 -11.09 18.35 12.62
C THR A 183 -9.75 18.37 11.91
N ASP A 184 -9.40 17.31 11.19
CA ASP A 184 -8.17 17.27 10.41
C ASP A 184 -8.11 18.39 9.37
N ILE A 185 -9.21 18.62 8.65
CA ILE A 185 -9.25 19.69 7.65
C ILE A 185 -8.98 21.06 8.27
N ARG A 186 -9.57 21.34 9.44
CA ARG A 186 -9.29 22.59 10.18
C ARG A 186 -7.84 22.65 10.65
N GLU A 187 -7.27 21.54 11.11
CA GLU A 187 -5.89 21.52 11.61
C GLU A 187 -4.82 21.66 10.52
N HIS A 188 -5.09 21.18 9.30
CA HIS A 188 -4.14 21.22 8.20
C HIS A 188 -4.30 22.44 7.29
N TRP A 189 -5.53 22.90 7.06
CA TRP A 189 -5.83 24.00 6.12
C TRP A 189 -6.53 25.21 6.74
N GLY A 190 -7.00 25.10 7.98
CA GLY A 190 -7.80 26.14 8.65
C GLY A 190 -9.24 26.23 8.16
N SER A 191 -9.49 25.99 6.87
CA SER A 191 -10.83 26.01 6.27
C SER A 191 -11.01 24.93 5.21
N TYR A 192 -12.27 24.52 5.02
CA TYR A 192 -12.65 23.57 3.98
C TYR A 192 -12.39 24.11 2.56
N ALA A 193 -12.59 25.41 2.35
CA ALA A 193 -12.34 26.06 1.07
C ALA A 193 -10.86 25.97 0.68
N ALA A 194 -9.94 26.22 1.63
CA ALA A 194 -8.50 26.10 1.40
C ALA A 194 -8.09 24.65 1.08
N ALA A 195 -8.63 23.67 1.80
CA ALA A 195 -8.37 22.25 1.52
C ALA A 195 -8.87 21.83 0.13
N THR A 196 -10.06 22.30 -0.26
CA THR A 196 -10.67 22.02 -1.56
C THR A 196 -9.87 22.64 -2.71
N GLU A 197 -9.37 23.85 -2.54
CA GLU A 197 -8.55 24.53 -3.56
C GLU A 197 -7.20 23.81 -3.77
N GLU A 198 -6.56 23.36 -2.69
CA GLU A 198 -5.33 22.59 -2.81
C GLU A 198 -5.57 21.22 -3.44
N ALA A 199 -6.62 20.50 -3.00
CA ALA A 199 -7.01 19.23 -3.60
C ALA A 199 -7.31 19.35 -5.10
N ARG A 200 -7.97 20.46 -5.50
CA ARG A 200 -8.19 20.82 -6.90
C ARG A 200 -6.89 21.04 -7.65
N SER A 201 -5.93 21.74 -7.06
CA SER A 201 -4.60 21.96 -7.65
C SER A 201 -3.87 20.63 -7.90
N VAL A 202 -3.88 19.72 -6.92
CA VAL A 202 -3.30 18.37 -7.06
C VAL A 202 -4.01 17.59 -8.18
N LEU A 203 -5.35 17.63 -8.21
CA LEU A 203 -6.15 16.96 -9.25
C LEU A 203 -5.80 17.46 -10.65
N PHE A 204 -5.67 18.78 -10.87
CA PHE A 204 -5.23 19.30 -12.17
C PHE A 204 -3.77 18.98 -12.47
N GLY A 205 -2.94 18.86 -11.43
CA GLY A 205 -1.54 18.46 -11.52
C GLY A 205 -1.33 17.10 -12.18
N VAL A 206 -2.31 16.18 -12.15
CA VAL A 206 -2.16 14.85 -12.78
C VAL A 206 -1.95 14.91 -14.31
N ALA A 207 -2.37 16.00 -14.95
CA ALA A 207 -2.15 16.23 -16.38
C ALA A 207 -0.76 16.82 -16.70
N ASN A 208 -0.01 17.25 -15.69
CA ASN A 208 1.30 17.86 -15.85
C ASN A 208 2.40 16.79 -15.90
N VAL A 209 2.96 16.58 -17.10
CA VAL A 209 3.99 15.56 -17.36
C VAL A 209 5.25 15.77 -16.54
N SER A 210 5.71 17.02 -16.34
CA SER A 210 6.92 17.26 -15.55
C SER A 210 6.70 16.96 -14.07
N LEU A 211 5.51 17.28 -13.54
CA LEU A 211 5.14 16.93 -12.17
C LEU A 211 5.05 15.41 -11.97
N ILE A 212 4.41 14.68 -12.90
CA ILE A 212 4.33 13.22 -12.84
C ILE A 212 5.73 12.59 -12.92
N LYS A 213 6.61 13.12 -13.77
CA LYS A 213 8.00 12.67 -13.86
C LYS A 213 8.72 12.83 -12.52
N SER A 214 8.70 14.02 -11.94
CA SER A 214 9.37 14.28 -10.66
C SER A 214 8.80 13.43 -9.52
N ALA A 215 7.48 13.22 -9.49
CA ALA A 215 6.87 12.34 -8.50
C ALA A 215 7.25 10.86 -8.68
N CYS A 216 7.47 10.40 -9.92
CA CYS A 216 8.00 9.05 -10.17
C CYS A 216 9.46 8.92 -9.72
N GLU A 217 10.28 9.96 -9.92
CA GLU A 217 11.67 10.01 -9.46
C GLU A 217 11.74 10.01 -7.93
N GLU A 218 10.86 10.77 -7.26
CA GLU A 218 10.71 10.78 -5.80
C GLU A 218 10.34 9.38 -5.28
N ALA A 219 9.30 8.75 -5.85
CA ALA A 219 8.89 7.39 -5.48
C ALA A 219 10.04 6.38 -5.62
N ALA A 220 10.80 6.45 -6.72
CA ALA A 220 11.96 5.59 -6.95
C ALA A 220 13.08 5.81 -5.91
N SER A 221 13.30 7.06 -5.48
CA SER A 221 14.28 7.37 -4.42
C SER A 221 13.90 6.81 -3.05
N HIS A 222 12.63 6.45 -2.88
CA HIS A 222 12.08 5.76 -1.72
C HIS A 222 11.89 4.26 -1.95
N GLU A 223 12.48 3.69 -3.01
CA GLU A 223 12.42 2.26 -3.32
C GLU A 223 10.97 1.77 -3.53
N LEU A 224 10.10 2.63 -4.10
CA LEU A 224 8.73 2.29 -4.45
C LEU A 224 8.64 1.80 -5.90
N GLY A 225 9.21 0.62 -6.14
CA GLY A 225 9.18 -0.09 -7.42
C GLY A 225 10.23 0.37 -8.44
N LEU A 226 10.08 -0.13 -9.67
CA LEU A 226 11.04 0.05 -10.77
C LEU A 226 10.71 1.28 -11.61
N TYR A 227 11.61 2.26 -11.57
CA TYR A 227 11.56 3.44 -12.45
C TYR A 227 12.46 3.29 -13.66
N LEU A 228 11.87 3.44 -14.84
CA LEU A 228 12.57 3.60 -16.11
C LEU A 228 12.56 5.08 -16.50
N PRO A 229 13.71 5.78 -16.46
CA PRO A 229 13.78 7.23 -16.61
C PRO A 229 13.04 7.78 -17.83
N GLY A 230 12.07 8.67 -17.59
CA GLY A 230 11.26 9.31 -18.64
C GLY A 230 10.22 8.40 -19.29
N GLU A 231 10.20 7.10 -18.98
CA GLU A 231 9.27 6.14 -19.56
C GLU A 231 8.12 5.83 -18.58
N SER A 232 8.45 5.20 -17.45
CA SER A 232 7.43 4.67 -16.54
C SER A 232 7.94 4.34 -15.15
N LEU A 233 7.03 4.39 -14.17
CA LEU A 233 7.19 3.75 -12.87
C LEU A 233 6.30 2.50 -12.83
N THR A 234 6.85 1.34 -12.45
CA THR A 234 6.08 0.10 -12.24
C THR A 234 6.31 -0.40 -10.82
N LEU A 235 5.23 -0.71 -10.09
CA LEU A 235 5.31 -1.12 -8.70
C LEU A 235 4.20 -2.09 -8.32
N ASP A 236 4.44 -2.84 -7.25
CA ASP A 236 3.45 -3.62 -6.53
C ASP A 236 2.31 -2.71 -6.04
N THR A 237 1.06 -3.07 -6.30
CA THR A 237 -0.09 -2.23 -5.97
C THR A 237 -0.27 -2.02 -4.47
N ARG A 238 0.26 -2.91 -3.62
CA ARG A 238 0.26 -2.75 -2.15
C ARG A 238 1.00 -1.49 -1.71
N LEU A 239 1.92 -0.99 -2.55
CA LEU A 239 2.69 0.23 -2.33
C LEU A 239 2.01 1.48 -2.92
N ALA A 240 0.88 1.35 -3.61
CA ALA A 240 0.24 2.49 -4.30
C ALA A 240 -0.10 3.64 -3.35
N ASN A 241 -0.48 3.34 -2.11
CA ASN A 241 -0.78 4.37 -1.11
C ASN A 241 0.47 5.05 -0.53
N GLU A 242 1.67 4.50 -0.73
CA GLU A 242 2.94 5.12 -0.32
C GLU A 242 3.45 6.16 -1.33
N LEU A 243 2.89 6.19 -2.54
CA LEU A 243 3.28 7.13 -3.58
C LEU A 243 2.98 8.59 -3.20
N PRO A 244 3.69 9.56 -3.79
CA PRO A 244 3.31 10.97 -3.71
C PRO A 244 1.85 11.21 -4.10
N ALA A 245 1.18 12.15 -3.42
CA ALA A 245 -0.25 12.38 -3.56
C ALA A 245 -0.73 12.55 -5.02
N VAL A 246 0.06 13.20 -5.88
CA VAL A 246 -0.29 13.38 -7.30
C VAL A 246 -0.38 12.06 -8.06
N LEU A 247 0.49 11.08 -7.77
CA LEU A 247 0.44 9.76 -8.40
C LEU A 247 -0.71 8.92 -7.85
N ARG A 248 -1.03 9.07 -6.57
CA ARG A 248 -2.21 8.44 -5.96
C ARG A 248 -3.51 8.94 -6.58
N VAL A 249 -3.63 10.26 -6.77
CA VAL A 249 -4.76 10.84 -7.50
C VAL A 249 -4.76 10.38 -8.96
N TYR A 250 -3.60 10.28 -9.62
CA TYR A 250 -3.50 9.76 -10.99
C TYR A 250 -4.06 8.32 -11.10
N ILE A 251 -3.66 7.44 -10.18
CA ILE A 251 -4.16 6.06 -10.09
C ILE A 251 -5.66 6.04 -9.78
N GLY A 252 -6.11 6.82 -8.79
CA GLY A 252 -7.52 6.91 -8.42
C GLY A 252 -8.42 7.41 -9.56
N CYS A 253 -7.95 8.38 -10.36
CA CYS A 253 -8.64 8.83 -11.56
C CYS A 253 -8.80 7.72 -12.60
N ALA A 254 -7.79 6.86 -12.76
CA ALA A 254 -7.88 5.69 -13.63
C ALA A 254 -8.88 4.66 -13.09
N GLY A 255 -8.98 4.55 -11.76
CA GLY A 255 -9.90 3.64 -11.10
C GLY A 255 -11.38 3.90 -11.41
N LYS A 256 -11.75 5.13 -11.79
CA LYS A 256 -13.11 5.45 -12.26
C LYS A 256 -13.47 4.77 -13.59
N LEU A 257 -12.49 4.53 -14.46
CA LEU A 257 -12.69 3.96 -15.79
C LEU A 257 -12.64 2.43 -15.79
N TYR A 258 -11.79 1.86 -14.95
CA TYR A 258 -11.52 0.41 -14.91
C TYR A 258 -12.15 -0.31 -13.71
N GLY A 259 -12.21 0.38 -12.57
CA GLY A 259 -12.43 -0.20 -11.26
C GLY A 259 -11.20 -0.06 -10.36
N GLU A 260 -11.21 -0.68 -9.18
CA GLU A 260 -10.10 -0.57 -8.24
C GLU A 260 -8.79 -1.08 -8.84
N VAL A 261 -7.78 -0.20 -8.93
CA VAL A 261 -6.44 -0.55 -9.43
C VAL A 261 -5.70 -1.45 -8.44
N GLU A 262 -6.00 -1.32 -7.15
CA GLU A 262 -5.41 -2.12 -6.06
C GLU A 262 -5.79 -3.61 -6.12
N SER A 263 -6.78 -3.99 -6.95
CA SER A 263 -7.13 -5.41 -7.16
C SER A 263 -6.21 -6.12 -8.15
N ALA A 264 -5.30 -5.40 -8.80
CA ALA A 264 -4.24 -5.97 -9.65
C ALA A 264 -2.96 -6.14 -8.85
N ASP A 265 -2.00 -6.92 -9.35
CA ASP A 265 -0.73 -7.18 -8.65
C ASP A 265 0.28 -6.05 -8.89
N LEU A 266 0.39 -5.60 -10.14
CA LEU A 266 1.28 -4.50 -10.52
C LEU A 266 0.52 -3.36 -11.19
N VAL A 267 0.97 -2.14 -10.91
CA VAL A 267 0.55 -0.93 -11.61
C VAL A 267 1.74 -0.27 -12.29
N LYS A 268 1.53 0.20 -13.53
CA LYS A 268 2.53 0.89 -14.36
C LYS A 268 2.02 2.27 -14.77
N ILE A 269 2.64 3.32 -14.24
CA ILE A 269 2.38 4.72 -14.58
C ILE A 269 3.27 5.13 -15.75
N HIS A 270 2.67 5.55 -16.87
CA HIS A 270 3.42 6.01 -18.05
C HIS A 270 3.61 7.53 -17.97
N VAL A 271 4.86 7.98 -17.76
CA VAL A 271 5.19 9.37 -17.42
C VAL A 271 4.71 10.38 -18.48
N GLY A 272 4.98 10.10 -19.77
CA GLY A 272 4.70 11.07 -20.84
C GLY A 272 3.32 10.96 -21.51
N THR A 273 2.66 9.81 -21.39
CA THR A 273 1.53 9.48 -22.29
C THR A 273 0.15 9.66 -21.68
N GLY A 274 0.05 9.90 -20.37
CA GLY A 274 -1.25 9.98 -19.68
C GLY A 274 -1.95 8.62 -19.62
N LYS A 275 -1.16 7.53 -19.55
CA LYS A 275 -1.65 6.16 -19.54
C LYS A 275 -1.26 5.48 -18.24
N LEU A 276 -2.14 4.59 -17.80
CA LEU A 276 -1.88 3.64 -16.73
C LEU A 276 -1.98 2.22 -17.32
N SER A 277 -1.21 1.28 -16.81
CA SER A 277 -1.46 -0.13 -17.05
C SER A 277 -1.55 -0.87 -15.73
N VAL A 278 -2.52 -1.74 -15.60
CA VAL A 278 -2.69 -2.64 -14.46
C VAL A 278 -2.47 -4.07 -14.96
N MET A 279 -1.80 -4.88 -14.16
CA MET A 279 -1.35 -6.22 -14.56
C MET A 279 -1.65 -7.20 -13.44
N SER A 280 -2.30 -8.30 -13.82
CA SER A 280 -2.64 -9.42 -12.93
C SER A 280 -1.92 -10.67 -13.39
N TYR A 281 -1.30 -11.37 -12.45
CA TYR A 281 -0.48 -12.55 -12.68
C TYR A 281 -1.06 -13.77 -11.94
N ASP A 282 -0.61 -14.96 -12.33
CA ASP A 282 -1.04 -16.20 -11.68
C ASP A 282 -0.28 -16.46 -10.38
N ASP A 283 -1.00 -16.47 -9.26
CA ASP A 283 -0.41 -16.71 -7.92
C ASP A 283 0.82 -15.79 -7.66
N TYR A 284 0.62 -14.49 -7.88
CA TYR A 284 1.68 -13.47 -7.83
C TYR A 284 2.47 -13.48 -6.51
N GLU A 285 1.81 -13.73 -5.38
CA GLU A 285 2.48 -13.81 -4.08
C GLU A 285 3.21 -15.15 -3.89
N GLY A 286 2.61 -16.27 -4.32
CA GLY A 286 3.12 -17.62 -4.06
C GLY A 286 4.21 -18.09 -5.01
N ARG A 287 4.30 -17.54 -6.22
CA ARG A 287 5.28 -17.95 -7.24
C ARG A 287 6.40 -16.94 -7.42
N GLU A 288 7.61 -17.44 -7.60
CA GLU A 288 8.79 -16.60 -7.81
C GLU A 288 8.85 -16.00 -9.22
N ILE A 289 8.25 -16.69 -10.20
CA ILE A 289 8.07 -16.24 -11.58
C ILE A 289 6.60 -16.47 -11.94
N PRO A 290 5.68 -15.55 -11.62
CA PRO A 290 4.28 -15.69 -12.02
C PRO A 290 4.11 -15.26 -13.50
N ASP A 291 3.20 -15.90 -14.22
CA ASP A 291 2.84 -15.59 -15.60
C ASP A 291 1.72 -14.55 -15.65
N LEU A 292 1.85 -13.58 -16.55
CA LEU A 292 0.83 -12.55 -16.77
C LEU A 292 -0.46 -13.21 -17.28
N ILE A 293 -1.58 -12.96 -16.61
CA ILE A 293 -2.94 -13.40 -17.01
C ILE A 293 -3.63 -12.28 -17.77
N GLU A 294 -3.61 -11.08 -17.21
CA GLU A 294 -4.35 -9.94 -17.76
C GLU A 294 -3.52 -8.67 -17.66
N ARG A 295 -3.56 -7.87 -18.72
CA ARG A 295 -3.12 -6.48 -18.69
C ARG A 295 -4.25 -5.59 -19.16
N VAL A 296 -4.57 -4.58 -18.38
CA VAL A 296 -5.52 -3.55 -18.77
C VAL A 296 -4.83 -2.21 -18.90
N LYS A 297 -5.02 -1.56 -20.05
CA LYS A 297 -4.40 -0.29 -20.40
C LYS A 297 -5.45 0.80 -20.42
N ILE A 298 -5.25 1.81 -19.57
CA ILE A 298 -6.19 2.90 -19.36
C ILE A 298 -5.56 4.18 -19.93
N ASP A 299 -6.20 4.77 -20.94
CA ASP A 299 -5.82 6.08 -21.48
C ASP A 299 -6.71 7.14 -20.84
N LEU A 300 -6.16 7.88 -19.87
CA LEU A 300 -6.90 8.90 -19.10
C LEU A 300 -7.35 10.07 -19.98
N ARG A 301 -6.58 10.42 -21.01
CA ARG A 301 -6.89 11.54 -21.91
C ARG A 301 -8.03 11.20 -22.86
N LYS A 302 -8.03 9.97 -23.38
CA LYS A 302 -9.07 9.47 -24.28
C LYS A 302 -10.25 8.82 -23.57
N GLN A 303 -10.15 8.63 -22.25
CA GLN A 303 -11.11 7.87 -21.45
C GLN A 303 -11.40 6.49 -22.05
N HIS A 304 -10.34 5.81 -22.48
CA HIS A 304 -10.45 4.54 -23.19
C HIS A 304 -9.69 3.43 -22.45
N VAL A 305 -10.31 2.27 -22.33
CA VAL A 305 -9.75 1.09 -21.66
C VAL A 305 -9.55 -0.02 -22.67
N SER A 306 -8.39 -0.68 -22.64
CA SER A 306 -8.05 -1.80 -23.53
C SER A 306 -7.62 -3.01 -22.70
N TYR A 307 -8.24 -4.15 -22.95
CA TYR A 307 -8.01 -5.40 -22.23
C TYR A 307 -7.14 -6.33 -23.08
N TYR A 308 -6.16 -6.98 -22.44
CA TYR A 308 -5.28 -7.94 -23.06
C TYR A 308 -5.23 -9.19 -22.17
N GLN A 309 -5.75 -10.31 -22.66
CA GLN A 309 -5.74 -11.59 -21.97
C GLN A 309 -4.63 -12.49 -22.52
N TYR A 310 -3.86 -13.06 -21.60
CA TYR A 310 -2.68 -13.88 -21.86
C TYR A 310 -2.97 -15.34 -21.48
N GLY A 311 -2.30 -16.28 -22.16
CA GLY A 311 -2.58 -17.72 -22.06
C GLY A 311 -3.46 -18.24 -23.19
N ASP A 312 -4.43 -17.44 -23.65
CA ASP A 312 -5.29 -17.76 -24.79
C ASP A 312 -4.86 -17.05 -26.08
N LEU A 313 -5.09 -15.73 -26.14
CA LEU A 313 -4.90 -14.90 -27.33
C LEU A 313 -3.48 -14.34 -27.45
N HIS A 314 -2.76 -14.27 -26.33
CA HIS A 314 -1.38 -13.80 -26.25
C HIS A 314 -0.52 -14.84 -25.55
N ALA A 315 0.71 -15.04 -26.06
CA ALA A 315 1.66 -15.96 -25.47
C ALA A 315 1.92 -15.59 -23.99
N PRO A 316 2.01 -16.57 -23.07
CA PRO A 316 2.34 -16.32 -21.67
C PRO A 316 3.58 -15.44 -21.51
N GLN A 317 3.52 -14.49 -20.59
CA GLN A 317 4.63 -13.57 -20.30
C GLN A 317 5.05 -13.73 -18.83
N PRO A 318 6.14 -14.48 -18.56
CA PRO A 318 6.64 -14.64 -17.20
C PRO A 318 7.18 -13.32 -16.64
N LEU A 319 6.92 -13.08 -15.36
CA LEU A 319 7.47 -11.96 -14.62
C LEU A 319 8.80 -12.35 -13.99
N TYR A 320 9.90 -11.99 -14.66
CA TYR A 320 11.23 -12.10 -14.08
C TYR A 320 11.55 -10.90 -13.18
N PHE A 321 12.42 -11.13 -12.20
CA PHE A 321 12.93 -10.12 -11.27
C PHE A 321 11.82 -9.39 -10.50
N LYS A 322 10.88 -10.15 -9.95
CA LYS A 322 9.70 -9.63 -9.26
C LYS A 322 10.08 -8.71 -8.10
N SER A 323 11.21 -8.96 -7.42
CA SER A 323 11.72 -8.12 -6.32
C SER A 323 11.91 -6.66 -6.72
N ARG A 324 12.17 -6.35 -8.00
CA ARG A 324 12.35 -4.97 -8.50
C ARG A 324 11.10 -4.11 -8.40
N TYR A 325 9.92 -4.72 -8.32
CA TYR A 325 8.65 -4.02 -8.19
C TYR A 325 8.17 -3.94 -6.74
N MET A 326 8.84 -4.66 -5.84
CA MET A 326 8.54 -4.76 -4.42
C MET A 326 9.37 -3.74 -3.62
N ASN A 327 8.98 -3.54 -2.36
CA ASN A 327 9.75 -2.80 -1.36
C ASN A 327 10.18 -3.76 -0.24
N ALA A 328 11.30 -3.49 0.42
CA ALA A 328 11.84 -4.33 1.50
C ALA A 328 10.88 -4.51 2.70
N THR A 329 9.87 -3.65 2.83
CA THR A 329 8.83 -3.79 3.86
C THR A 329 7.73 -4.80 3.52
N LEU A 330 7.64 -5.27 2.26
CA LEU A 330 6.66 -6.27 1.85
C LEU A 330 7.07 -7.67 2.30
N ASP A 331 6.09 -8.43 2.77
CA ASP A 331 6.28 -9.84 3.09
C ASP A 331 6.78 -10.62 1.85
N GLY A 332 7.78 -11.47 2.06
CA GLY A 332 8.39 -12.27 0.99
C GLY A 332 9.45 -11.56 0.15
N TYR A 333 9.74 -10.26 0.38
CA TYR A 333 10.77 -9.53 -0.35
C TYR A 333 12.14 -10.23 -0.32
N GLU A 334 12.67 -10.53 0.87
CA GLU A 334 14.01 -11.13 1.02
C GLU A 334 14.13 -12.48 0.30
N VAL A 335 13.06 -13.28 0.32
CA VAL A 335 13.01 -14.58 -0.38
C VAL A 335 13.02 -14.38 -1.89
N GLN A 336 12.21 -13.44 -2.39
CA GLN A 336 12.15 -13.12 -3.81
C GLN A 336 13.46 -12.51 -4.32
N GLU A 337 14.08 -11.61 -3.56
CA GLU A 337 15.37 -11.00 -3.90
C GLU A 337 16.46 -12.07 -4.01
N GLY A 338 16.54 -12.99 -3.04
CA GLY A 338 17.49 -14.10 -3.11
C GLY A 338 17.28 -15.03 -4.31
N PHE A 339 16.02 -15.29 -4.68
CA PHE A 339 15.70 -16.04 -5.89
C PHE A 339 16.11 -15.30 -7.17
N ASP A 340 15.85 -13.99 -7.24
CA ASP A 340 16.19 -13.14 -8.38
C ASP A 340 17.72 -13.00 -8.56
N ASP A 341 18.47 -12.92 -7.46
CA ASP A 341 19.94 -12.99 -7.46
C ASP A 341 20.43 -14.33 -8.00
N ASP A 342 19.80 -15.44 -7.59
CA ASP A 342 20.12 -16.75 -8.11
C ASP A 342 19.82 -16.86 -9.62
N LEU A 343 18.74 -16.25 -10.12
CA LEU A 343 18.47 -16.18 -11.56
C LEU A 343 19.59 -15.47 -12.33
N LEU A 344 20.14 -14.37 -11.80
CA LEU A 344 21.22 -13.61 -12.46
C LEU A 344 22.52 -14.40 -12.60
N THR A 345 22.74 -15.42 -11.77
CA THR A 345 23.94 -16.27 -11.85
C THR A 345 23.81 -17.41 -12.88
N LEU A 346 22.63 -17.62 -13.46
CA LEU A 346 22.43 -18.67 -14.46
C LEU A 346 23.16 -18.30 -15.76
N PRO A 347 24.05 -19.18 -16.27
CA PRO A 347 24.83 -18.87 -17.46
C PRO A 347 23.96 -18.91 -18.71
N ASN A 348 24.28 -18.06 -19.69
CA ASN A 348 23.70 -18.04 -21.04
C ASN A 348 22.19 -17.72 -21.13
N LEU A 349 21.63 -17.03 -20.14
CA LEU A 349 20.28 -16.48 -20.22
C LEU A 349 20.31 -14.97 -20.45
N ASP A 350 19.56 -14.49 -21.44
CA ASP A 350 19.34 -13.07 -21.68
C ASP A 350 17.94 -12.67 -21.21
N PHE A 351 17.89 -11.90 -20.13
CA PHE A 351 16.65 -11.39 -19.56
C PHE A 351 16.26 -10.00 -20.11
N SER A 352 16.85 -9.56 -21.22
CA SER A 352 16.41 -8.35 -21.90
C SER A 352 14.97 -8.47 -22.44
N GLY A 353 14.25 -7.36 -22.50
CA GLY A 353 12.85 -7.35 -22.97
C GLY A 353 11.92 -8.16 -22.06
N TYR A 354 11.29 -9.20 -22.61
CA TYR A 354 10.43 -10.13 -21.86
C TYR A 354 11.18 -11.34 -21.31
N GLY A 355 12.50 -11.41 -21.54
CA GLY A 355 13.34 -12.54 -21.16
C GLY A 355 13.09 -13.81 -21.96
N PRO A 356 13.75 -14.91 -21.58
CA PRO A 356 13.62 -16.19 -22.26
C PRO A 356 12.27 -16.86 -21.95
N PRO A 357 11.84 -17.86 -22.74
CA PRO A 357 10.67 -18.67 -22.40
C PRO A 357 10.85 -19.36 -21.05
N ARG A 358 9.75 -19.46 -20.29
CA ARG A 358 9.74 -20.05 -18.94
C ARG A 358 10.38 -21.44 -18.89
N SER A 359 10.09 -22.28 -19.88
CA SER A 359 10.66 -23.63 -20.00
C SER A 359 12.19 -23.67 -20.06
N VAL A 360 12.83 -22.64 -20.62
CA VAL A 360 14.29 -22.56 -20.70
C VAL A 360 14.89 -22.23 -19.33
N VAL A 361 14.23 -21.34 -18.57
CA VAL A 361 14.66 -20.96 -17.22
C VAL A 361 14.47 -22.11 -16.25
N ASP A 362 13.32 -22.79 -16.30
CA ASP A 362 13.04 -23.94 -15.43
C ASP A 362 14.06 -25.06 -15.64
N ALA A 363 14.44 -25.35 -16.89
CA ALA A 363 15.48 -26.33 -17.20
C ALA A 363 16.86 -25.92 -16.65
N ALA A 364 17.19 -24.63 -16.68
CA ALA A 364 18.43 -24.11 -16.14
C ALA A 364 18.46 -24.15 -14.60
N LEU A 365 17.34 -23.81 -13.95
CA LEU A 365 17.17 -23.91 -12.51
C LEU A 365 17.28 -25.36 -12.03
N GLU A 366 16.61 -26.29 -12.69
CA GLU A 366 16.65 -27.71 -12.35
C GLU A 366 18.07 -28.28 -12.50
N LYS A 367 18.76 -27.92 -13.59
CA LYS A 367 20.16 -28.33 -13.78
C LYS A 367 21.05 -27.85 -12.64
N ARG A 368 20.90 -26.59 -12.21
CA ARG A 368 21.68 -26.02 -11.11
C ARG A 368 21.35 -26.65 -9.77
N ARG A 369 20.08 -26.99 -9.54
CA ARG A 369 19.63 -27.74 -8.36
C ARG A 369 20.32 -29.11 -8.27
N LEU A 370 20.35 -29.84 -9.39
CA LEU A 370 21.03 -31.13 -9.48
C LEU A 370 22.56 -31.00 -9.27
N GLU A 371 23.19 -29.93 -9.77
CA GLU A 371 24.62 -29.66 -9.58
C GLU A 371 24.99 -29.28 -8.14
N ARG A 372 24.09 -28.63 -7.39
CA ARG A 372 24.28 -28.27 -5.98
C ARG A 372 24.09 -29.44 -5.01
N GLY A 373 23.53 -30.56 -5.46
CA GLY A 373 23.25 -31.71 -4.60
C GLY A 373 22.11 -31.46 -3.60
N ASP A 374 21.20 -30.52 -3.90
CA ASP A 374 19.99 -30.26 -3.12
C ASP A 374 18.93 -31.34 -3.40
N ASP A 375 19.22 -32.56 -2.93
CA ASP A 375 18.34 -33.75 -2.91
C ASP A 375 17.27 -33.65 -1.81
N ASP A 376 16.65 -32.49 -1.64
CA ASP A 376 15.44 -32.35 -0.80
C ASP A 376 14.24 -31.89 -1.65
N ALA A 377 13.76 -32.82 -2.49
CA ALA A 377 12.44 -32.78 -3.10
C ALA A 377 11.68 -34.05 -2.74
N ALA A 378 11.37 -34.23 -1.46
CA ALA A 378 10.17 -34.93 -1.07
C ALA A 378 9.12 -33.91 -0.62
N LEU A 379 7.97 -33.92 -1.32
CA LEU A 379 6.69 -33.32 -0.96
C LEU A 379 6.45 -31.84 -1.31
N ARG A 380 6.30 -31.56 -2.61
CA ARG A 380 5.18 -30.72 -3.10
C ARG A 380 4.57 -31.36 -4.34
N THR A 381 3.75 -32.38 -4.12
CA THR A 381 2.82 -32.88 -5.14
C THR A 381 1.77 -31.79 -5.39
N PRO A 382 1.40 -31.48 -6.63
CA PRO A 382 0.27 -30.61 -6.89
C PRO A 382 -1.00 -31.30 -6.37
N VAL A 383 -1.78 -30.57 -5.57
CA VAL A 383 -3.09 -31.01 -5.09
C VAL A 383 -3.92 -31.44 -6.29
N GLY A 384 -4.39 -32.69 -6.22
CA GLY A 384 -4.96 -33.42 -7.35
C GLY A 384 -6.13 -32.72 -8.02
N VAL A 385 -6.08 -32.74 -9.36
CA VAL A 385 -7.26 -32.68 -10.21
C VAL A 385 -8.09 -33.92 -9.90
N SER A 386 -9.23 -33.74 -9.23
CA SER A 386 -10.24 -34.78 -9.06
C SER A 386 -10.88 -35.04 -10.42
N SER A 387 -10.44 -36.11 -11.09
CA SER A 387 -11.15 -36.73 -12.19
C SER A 387 -12.41 -37.41 -11.65
N MET A 388 -13.57 -36.88 -12.02
CA MET A 388 -14.85 -37.59 -11.92
C MET A 388 -14.82 -38.79 -12.88
N PRO A 389 -15.24 -40.00 -12.46
CA PRO A 389 -15.39 -41.10 -13.39
C PRO A 389 -16.70 -40.94 -14.18
N GLU A 390 -16.59 -41.11 -15.49
CA GLU A 390 -17.70 -41.50 -16.35
C GLU A 390 -18.26 -42.84 -15.87
N GLY A 391 -19.58 -42.95 -15.80
CA GLY A 391 -20.32 -44.17 -15.54
C GLY A 391 -21.70 -44.05 -16.17
N ASP A 392 -22.02 -45.09 -16.97
CA ASP A 392 -23.16 -45.27 -17.88
C ASP A 392 -24.56 -44.91 -17.35
#